data_AF-A0A940ES75-F1
#
_entry.id   AF-A0A940ES75-F1
#
_cell.length_a   1.000
_cell.length_b   1.000
_cell.length_c   1.000
_cell.angle_alpha   90.00
_cell.angle_beta   90.00
_cell.angle_gamma   90.00
#
_symmetry.space_group_name_H-M   'P 1'
#
loop_
_entity.id
_entity.type
_entity.pdbx_description
1 polymer ?
#
loop_
_entity_poly.entity_id
_entity_poly.type
_entity_poly.pdbx_seq_one_letter_code
_entity_poly.pdbx_strand_id
1 'polypeptide(L)'
;MATSKHEPARPAPRSNDARSGNTKVEQEGEAAPRLPHERDQSSDSQQTPDGQPPAIGRRALQDIEQGRVDTDRGPVVDEVYNRKVKP
;
A
#
# COMPACT_ATOMS: atom_id res chain seq x y z
N MET A 1 1.89 -60.03 10.12
CA MET A 1 1.94 -58.67 10.69
C MET A 1 2.77 -57.81 9.75
N ALA A 2 2.14 -56.90 9.00
CA ALA A 2 2.85 -56.00 8.09
C ALA A 2 2.84 -54.60 8.69
N THR A 3 4.03 -54.06 8.98
CA THR A 3 4.21 -52.70 9.49
C THR A 3 4.22 -51.72 8.32
N SER A 4 3.23 -50.83 8.27
CA SER A 4 3.16 -49.73 7.30
C SER A 4 4.14 -48.63 7.71
N LYS A 5 5.07 -48.29 6.81
CA LYS A 5 6.05 -47.21 6.99
C LYS A 5 5.33 -45.87 6.83
N HIS A 6 5.45 -44.98 7.83
CA HIS A 6 4.90 -43.63 7.79
C HIS A 6 5.83 -42.73 6.98
N GLU A 7 5.48 -42.42 5.73
CA GLU A 7 6.11 -41.33 4.96
C GLU A 7 5.56 -39.97 5.43
N PRO A 8 6.42 -38.95 5.63
CA PRO A 8 5.94 -37.63 6.01
C PRO A 8 5.25 -36.96 4.81
N ALA A 9 4.04 -36.45 5.05
CA ALA A 9 3.24 -35.76 4.05
C ALA A 9 3.97 -34.51 3.51
N ARG A 10 3.95 -34.34 2.17
CA ARG A 10 4.41 -33.11 1.51
C ARG A 10 3.62 -31.89 2.03
N PRO A 11 4.27 -30.74 2.29
CA PRO A 11 3.57 -29.54 2.69
C PRO A 11 2.67 -29.05 1.56
N ALA A 12 1.42 -28.73 1.90
CA ALA A 12 0.40 -28.18 1.01
C ALA A 12 0.86 -26.87 0.32
N PRO A 13 0.31 -26.53 -0.87
CA PRO A 13 0.69 -25.32 -1.58
C PRO A 13 0.39 -24.08 -0.73
N ARG A 14 1.41 -23.23 -0.58
CA ARG A 14 1.36 -21.98 0.18
C ARG A 14 0.26 -21.10 -0.40
N SER A 15 -0.67 -20.65 0.45
CA SER A 15 -1.68 -19.67 0.07
C SER A 15 -1.01 -18.42 -0.50
N ASN A 16 -1.57 -17.92 -1.61
CA ASN A 16 -1.09 -16.75 -2.34
C ASN A 16 -1.46 -15.45 -1.61
N ASP A 17 -1.15 -15.34 -0.32
CA ASP A 17 -1.34 -14.10 0.47
C ASP A 17 -0.14 -13.15 0.32
N ALA A 18 0.71 -13.38 -0.68
CA ALA A 18 1.90 -12.59 -0.95
C ALA A 18 1.59 -11.37 -1.85
N ARG A 19 0.61 -10.56 -1.47
CA ARG A 19 0.48 -9.19 -2.00
C ARG A 19 0.89 -8.17 -0.93
N SER A 20 2.21 -8.11 -0.76
CA SER A 20 3.01 -7.03 -0.17
C SER A 20 2.99 -6.87 1.36
N GLY A 21 3.92 -7.59 2.01
CA GLY A 21 4.27 -7.43 3.42
C GLY A 21 4.78 -8.75 4.01
N ASN A 22 5.94 -8.75 4.69
CA ASN A 22 6.44 -9.95 5.40
C ASN A 22 5.70 -10.20 6.73
N THR A 23 4.80 -9.29 7.12
CA THR A 23 3.92 -9.40 8.29
C THR A 23 2.74 -10.30 7.93
N LYS A 24 2.77 -11.55 8.41
CA LYS A 24 1.63 -12.48 8.38
C LYS A 24 0.74 -12.24 9.59
N VAL A 25 -0.56 -12.11 9.37
CA VAL A 25 -1.55 -11.85 10.45
C VAL A 25 -2.06 -13.15 11.08
N GLU A 26 -1.89 -14.31 10.42
CA GLU A 26 -2.31 -15.60 10.95
C GLU A 26 -1.25 -16.70 10.78
N GLN A 27 -0.98 -17.40 11.89
CA GLN A 27 -0.50 -18.77 11.91
C GLN A 27 -1.74 -19.65 12.15
N GLU A 28 -2.17 -20.40 11.13
CA GLU A 28 -3.11 -21.53 11.27
C GLU A 28 -4.61 -21.19 11.50
N GLY A 29 -5.32 -20.66 10.49
CA GLY A 29 -6.79 -20.52 10.52
C GLY A 29 -7.41 -19.92 9.26
N GLU A 30 -8.73 -20.04 9.10
CA GLU A 30 -9.51 -19.25 8.13
C GLU A 30 -9.77 -17.86 8.73
N ALA A 31 -9.15 -16.83 8.15
CA ALA A 31 -9.26 -15.46 8.64
C ALA A 31 -10.70 -14.95 8.61
N ALA A 32 -11.25 -14.69 9.79
CA ALA A 32 -12.50 -13.93 9.91
C ALA A 32 -12.31 -12.54 9.25
N PRO A 33 -13.38 -11.94 8.68
CA PRO A 33 -13.30 -10.58 8.16
C PRO A 33 -12.79 -9.62 9.26
N ARG A 34 -11.66 -8.95 9.00
CA ARG A 34 -11.04 -8.01 9.94
C ARG A 34 -12.01 -6.90 10.33
N LEU A 35 -11.92 -6.44 11.58
CA LEU A 35 -12.64 -5.24 12.00
C LEU A 35 -12.04 -4.00 11.32
N PRO A 36 -12.81 -2.91 11.12
CA PRO A 36 -12.32 -1.72 10.41
C PRO A 36 -11.00 -1.16 10.99
N HIS A 37 -10.89 -1.11 12.32
CA HIS A 37 -9.69 -0.62 13.01
C HIS A 37 -8.47 -1.55 12.93
N GLU A 38 -8.67 -2.84 12.62
CA GLU A 38 -7.59 -3.80 12.36
C GLU A 38 -7.09 -3.70 10.93
N ARG A 39 -7.99 -3.37 9.99
CA ARG A 39 -7.66 -3.12 8.58
C ARG A 39 -6.91 -1.80 8.42
N ASP A 40 -7.22 -0.78 9.18
CA ASP A 40 -6.54 0.53 9.08
C ASP A 40 -5.06 0.46 9.52
N GLN A 41 -4.71 -0.49 10.38
CA GLN A 41 -3.34 -0.68 10.87
C GLN A 41 -2.51 -1.66 10.02
N SER A 42 -3.10 -2.29 9.00
CA SER A 42 -2.42 -3.31 8.21
C SER A 42 -1.67 -2.72 7.01
N SER A 43 -0.56 -3.36 6.61
CA SER A 43 0.30 -2.86 5.52
C SER A 43 -0.40 -2.85 4.15
N ASP A 44 -1.35 -3.75 3.94
CA ASP A 44 -2.21 -3.81 2.76
C ASP A 44 -3.21 -2.65 2.68
N SER A 45 -3.44 -1.90 3.77
CA SER A 45 -4.24 -0.67 3.76
C SER A 45 -3.63 0.43 2.89
N GLN A 46 -2.32 0.36 2.62
CA GLN A 46 -1.62 1.29 1.76
C GLN A 46 -1.63 0.87 0.27
N GLN A 47 -2.17 -0.30 -0.05
CA GLN A 47 -2.26 -0.78 -1.43
C GLN A 47 -3.37 -0.03 -2.17
N THR A 48 -3.10 0.41 -3.40
CA THR A 48 -4.18 0.82 -4.30
C THR A 48 -4.80 -0.43 -4.92
N PRO A 49 -6.15 -0.53 -5.00
CA PRO A 49 -6.83 -1.76 -5.46
C PRO A 49 -6.36 -2.28 -6.82
N ASP A 50 -6.01 -1.36 -7.73
CA ASP A 50 -5.58 -1.68 -9.09
C ASP A 50 -4.06 -1.52 -9.30
N GLY A 51 -3.29 -1.29 -8.24
CA GLY A 51 -1.86 -0.95 -8.31
C GLY A 51 -1.56 0.38 -9.02
N GLN A 52 -2.60 1.11 -9.45
CA GLN A 52 -2.49 2.42 -10.08
C GLN A 52 -2.48 3.52 -9.03
N PRO A 53 -1.82 4.66 -9.30
CA PRO A 53 -1.94 5.82 -8.44
C PRO A 53 -3.42 6.22 -8.28
N PRO A 54 -3.82 6.75 -7.10
CA PRO A 54 -5.16 7.27 -6.91
C PRO A 54 -5.54 8.27 -8.00
N ALA A 55 -6.85 8.41 -8.28
CA ALA A 55 -7.34 9.32 -9.31
C ALA A 55 -6.78 10.76 -9.17
N ILE A 56 -6.64 11.23 -7.92
CA ILE A 56 -6.06 12.54 -7.60
C ILE A 56 -4.59 12.61 -8.04
N GLY A 57 -3.78 11.58 -7.77
CA GLY A 57 -2.37 11.54 -8.17
C GLY A 57 -2.19 11.55 -9.69
N ARG A 58 -3.06 10.85 -10.43
CA ARG A 58 -3.05 10.88 -11.90
C ARG A 58 -3.40 12.26 -12.45
N ARG A 59 -4.39 12.94 -11.86
CA ARG A 59 -4.77 14.30 -12.26
C ARG A 59 -3.64 15.29 -11.97
N ALA A 60 -3.01 15.22 -10.80
CA ALA A 60 -1.88 16.09 -10.46
C ALA A 60 -0.71 15.94 -11.46
N LEU A 61 -0.40 14.71 -11.87
CA LEU A 61 0.61 14.48 -12.93
C LEU A 61 0.21 15.14 -14.25
N GLN A 62 -1.04 14.95 -14.69
CA GLN A 62 -1.55 15.57 -15.92
C GLN A 62 -1.50 17.10 -15.86
N ASP A 63 -1.80 17.70 -14.71
CA ASP A 63 -1.73 19.15 -14.54
C ASP A 63 -0.28 19.65 -14.73
N ILE A 64 0.72 18.94 -14.19
CA ILE A 64 2.14 19.23 -14.42
C ILE A 64 2.53 19.06 -15.89
N GLU A 65 2.14 17.95 -16.53
CA GLU A 65 2.45 17.67 -17.94
C GLU A 65 1.83 18.71 -18.88
N GLN A 66 0.67 19.26 -18.52
CA GLN A 66 0.00 20.34 -19.24
C GLN A 66 0.54 21.72 -18.91
N GLY A 67 1.51 21.84 -18.00
CA GLY A 67 2.06 23.12 -17.55
C GLY A 67 1.07 23.99 -16.80
N ARG A 68 0.05 23.39 -16.18
CA ARG A 68 -0.88 24.11 -15.31
C ARG A 68 -0.16 24.50 -14.03
N VAL A 69 -0.37 25.74 -13.62
CA VAL A 69 0.20 26.32 -12.41
C VAL A 69 -0.94 26.54 -11.43
N ASP A 70 -0.66 26.34 -10.14
CA ASP A 70 -1.61 26.66 -9.07
C ASP A 70 -2.04 28.12 -9.17
N THR A 71 -3.35 28.35 -9.03
CA THR A 71 -3.94 29.68 -9.13
C THR A 71 -3.95 30.44 -7.80
N ASP A 72 -3.51 29.79 -6.72
CA ASP A 72 -3.42 30.44 -5.42
C ASP A 72 -2.16 31.33 -5.32
N ARG A 73 -2.03 32.02 -4.18
CA ARG A 73 -0.87 32.89 -3.94
C ARG A 73 0.31 32.14 -3.30
N GLY A 74 0.17 30.85 -2.99
CA GLY A 74 1.18 30.06 -2.29
C GLY A 74 2.54 30.12 -2.97
N PRO A 75 2.66 29.71 -4.26
CA PRO A 75 3.93 29.74 -4.97
C PRO A 75 4.61 31.11 -4.99
N VAL A 76 3.82 32.18 -5.19
CA VAL A 76 4.34 33.56 -5.21
C VAL A 76 4.83 33.99 -3.83
N VAL A 77 4.08 33.69 -2.78
CA VAL A 77 4.45 34.00 -1.40
C VAL A 77 5.71 33.24 -1.01
N ASP A 78 5.80 31.96 -1.34
CA ASP A 78 6.96 31.11 -1.09
C ASP A 78 8.20 31.62 -1.83
N GLU A 79 8.08 32.00 -3.11
CA GLU A 79 9.19 32.57 -3.87
C GLU A 79 9.70 33.86 -3.22
N VAL A 80 8.79 34.77 -2.85
CA VAL A 80 9.15 36.04 -2.21
C VAL A 80 9.83 35.81 -0.86
N TYR A 81 9.29 34.92 -0.03
CA TYR A 81 9.87 34.59 1.27
C TYR A 81 11.29 34.04 1.12
N ASN A 82 11.47 33.04 0.26
CA ASN A 82 12.78 32.40 0.05
C ASN A 82 13.81 33.35 -0.55
N ARG A 83 13.40 34.31 -1.38
CA ARG A 83 14.31 35.27 -2.02
C ARG A 83 14.67 36.46 -1.13
N LYS A 84 13.74 36.93 -0.29
CA LYS A 84 13.87 38.26 0.36
C LYS A 84 13.83 38.24 1.88
N VAL A 85 13.26 37.21 2.49
CA VAL A 85 12.95 37.19 3.94
C VAL A 85 13.75 36.13 4.66
N LYS A 86 13.95 34.97 4.04
CA LYS A 86 14.74 33.88 4.61
C LYS A 86 16.19 34.38 4.83
N PRO A 87 16.72 34.26 6.07
CA PRO A 87 18.06 34.73 6.41
C PRO A 87 19.17 33.90 5.76
#